data_AF-A0A498DPT6-F1
#
_entry.id   AF-A0A498DPT6-F1
#
_cell.length_a   1.000
_cell.length_b   1.000
_cell.length_c   1.000
_cell.angle_alpha   90.00
_cell.angle_beta   90.00
_cell.angle_gamma   90.00
#
_symmetry.space_group_name_H-M   'P 1'
#
loop_
_entity.id
_entity.type
_entity.pdbx_description
1 polymer ?
#
loop_
_entity_poly.entity_id
_entity_poly.type
_entity_poly.pdbx_seq_one_letter_code
_entity_poly.pdbx_strand_id
1 'polypeptide(L)'
;MLRILFLLFISIPLLELWLLIEVGSGIGGLSTIALCLLTAALGGFLIRWQGMSTLIDAQKRMAHGEAPIEHGLHGLMIAFSGLLLFTPGFITDSMGFLLLFPPFRRLVIGMLPFQKINQTNPGNRSGSSDIIDAEVITHDKHIS
;
A
#
# COMPACT_ATOMS: atom_id res chain seq x y z
N MET A 1 1.63 10.56 24.77
CA MET A 1 1.35 10.33 23.34
C MET A 1 -0.05 10.80 22.92
N LEU A 2 -1.15 10.36 23.57
CA LEU A 2 -2.52 10.74 23.17
C LEU A 2 -2.75 12.27 23.10
N ARG A 3 -2.23 13.04 24.07
CA ARG A 3 -2.35 14.51 24.09
C ARG A 3 -1.74 15.19 22.85
N ILE A 4 -0.61 14.66 22.36
CA ILE A 4 0.08 15.23 21.19
C ILE A 4 -0.70 14.92 19.92
N LEU A 5 -1.16 13.67 19.76
CA LEU A 5 -2.04 13.27 18.65
C LEU A 5 -3.31 14.12 18.62
N PHE A 6 -3.94 14.34 19.78
CA PHE A 6 -5.14 15.17 19.89
C PHE A 6 -4.86 16.62 19.50
N LEU A 7 -3.77 17.22 19.98
CA LEU A 7 -3.36 18.58 19.60
C LEU A 7 -3.10 18.68 18.09
N LEU A 8 -2.44 17.68 17.49
CA LEU A 8 -2.14 17.67 16.06
C LEU A 8 -3.41 17.53 15.22
N PHE A 9 -4.31 16.63 15.63
CA PHE A 9 -5.60 16.42 14.99
C PHE A 9 -6.50 17.66 15.02
N ILE A 10 -6.40 18.50 16.06
CA ILE A 10 -7.19 19.74 16.16
C ILE A 10 -6.50 20.92 15.45
N SER A 11 -5.19 21.02 15.58
CA SER A 11 -4.42 22.15 15.03
C SER A 11 -4.32 22.10 13.51
N ILE A 12 -4.17 20.91 12.91
CA ILE A 12 -4.08 20.75 11.46
C ILE A 12 -5.35 21.30 10.77
N PRO A 13 -6.59 20.85 11.08
CA PRO A 13 -7.80 21.40 10.47
C PRO A 13 -8.04 22.88 10.77
N LEU A 14 -7.68 23.37 11.97
CA LEU A 14 -7.79 24.80 12.29
C LEU A 14 -6.88 25.65 11.41
N LEU A 15 -5.65 25.19 11.19
CA LEU A 15 -4.68 25.87 10.36
C LEU A 15 -5.11 25.86 8.88
N GLU A 16 -5.69 24.75 8.42
CA GLU A 16 -6.28 24.66 7.08
C GLU A 16 -7.46 25.60 6.89
N LEU A 17 -8.36 25.67 7.88
CA LEU A 17 -9.50 26.58 7.83
C LEU A 17 -9.03 28.05 7.77
N TRP A 18 -8.01 28.40 8.55
CA TRP A 18 -7.40 29.72 8.50
C TRP A 18 -6.79 30.02 7.11
N LEU A 19 -6.06 29.06 6.53
CA LEU A 19 -5.44 29.20 5.21
C LEU A 19 -6.49 29.31 4.09
N LEU A 20 -7.58 28.54 4.19
CA LEU A 20 -8.71 28.63 3.26
C LEU A 20 -9.38 30.00 3.30
N ILE A 21 -9.54 30.58 4.49
CA ILE A 21 -10.10 31.93 4.67
C ILE A 21 -9.14 32.98 4.10
N GLU A 22 -7.85 32.86 4.36
CA GLU A 22 -6.82 33.79 3.86
C GLU A 22 -6.79 33.79 2.32
N VAL A 23 -6.74 32.61 1.71
CA VAL A 23 -6.79 32.47 0.24
C VAL A 23 -8.15 32.93 -0.30
N GLY A 24 -9.24 32.57 0.39
CA GLY A 24 -10.60 33.01 0.06
C GLY A 24 -10.78 34.52 0.10
N SER A 25 -10.07 35.22 0.99
CA SER A 25 -10.03 36.67 1.06
C SER A 25 -9.25 37.27 -0.13
N GLY A 26 -8.21 36.60 -0.61
CA GLY A 26 -7.39 37.09 -1.72
C GLY A 26 -8.01 36.88 -3.11
N ILE A 27 -8.46 35.66 -3.43
CA ILE A 27 -8.96 35.27 -4.76
C ILE A 27 -10.49 35.10 -4.83
N GLY A 28 -11.18 35.25 -3.69
CA GLY A 28 -12.61 35.03 -3.55
C GLY A 28 -12.95 33.62 -3.04
N GLY A 29 -13.96 33.54 -2.17
CA GLY A 29 -14.39 32.27 -1.58
C GLY A 29 -14.87 31.24 -2.60
N LEU A 30 -15.56 31.69 -3.65
CA LEU A 30 -16.09 30.79 -4.69
C LEU A 30 -14.96 30.19 -5.55
N SER A 31 -13.95 30.99 -5.89
CA SER A 31 -12.72 30.53 -6.56
C SER A 31 -11.96 29.51 -5.71
N THR A 32 -11.88 29.75 -4.40
CA THR A 32 -11.19 28.85 -3.44
C THR A 32 -11.91 27.51 -3.34
N ILE A 33 -13.24 27.52 -3.23
CA ILE A 33 -14.05 26.29 -3.24
C ILE A 33 -13.86 25.54 -4.56
N ALA A 34 -13.89 26.24 -5.70
CA ALA A 34 -13.67 25.62 -7.00
C ALA A 34 -12.27 24.99 -7.10
N LEU A 35 -11.24 25.65 -6.56
CA LEU A 35 -9.88 25.13 -6.52
C LEU A 35 -9.78 23.87 -5.65
N CYS A 36 -10.38 23.87 -4.46
CA CYS A 36 -10.43 22.69 -3.59
C CYS A 36 -11.19 21.52 -4.22
N LEU A 37 -12.29 21.79 -4.93
CA LEU A 37 -13.01 20.75 -5.66
C LEU A 37 -12.17 20.20 -6.82
N LEU A 38 -11.42 21.08 -7.51
CA LEU A 38 -10.54 20.68 -8.59
C LEU A 38 -9.40 19.77 -8.07
N THR A 39 -8.77 20.12 -6.95
CA THR A 39 -7.72 19.30 -6.32
C THR A 39 -8.27 17.96 -5.85
N ALA A 40 -9.41 17.96 -5.15
CA ALA A 40 -10.08 16.73 -4.73
C ALA A 40 -10.47 15.84 -5.92
N ALA A 41 -10.99 16.40 -7.01
CA ALA A 41 -11.34 15.67 -8.22
C ALA A 41 -10.11 15.09 -8.92
N LEU A 42 -9.03 15.87 -9.07
CA LEU A 42 -7.76 15.42 -9.66
C LEU A 42 -7.17 14.25 -8.88
N GLY A 43 -7.11 14.36 -7.56
CA GLY A 43 -6.56 13.28 -6.76
C GLY A 43 -7.48 12.06 -6.70
N GLY A 44 -8.80 12.26 -6.65
CA GLY A 44 -9.78 11.18 -6.79
C GLY A 44 -9.62 10.42 -8.12
N PHE A 45 -9.36 11.14 -9.21
CA PHE A 45 -9.07 10.55 -10.52
C PHE A 45 -7.77 9.73 -10.50
N LEU A 46 -6.68 10.26 -9.93
CA LEU A 46 -5.43 9.52 -9.77
C LEU A 46 -5.57 8.27 -8.89
N ILE A 47 -6.32 8.38 -7.79
CA ILE A 47 -6.63 7.25 -6.90
C ILE A 47 -7.40 6.18 -7.65
N ARG A 48 -8.40 6.55 -8.45
CA ARG A 48 -9.17 5.60 -9.24
C ARG A 48 -8.31 4.88 -10.28
N TRP A 49 -7.39 5.61 -10.93
CA TRP A 49 -6.45 5.03 -11.88
C TRP A 49 -5.45 4.08 -11.20
N GLN A 50 -4.72 4.56 -10.20
CA GLN A 50 -3.66 3.79 -9.54
C GLN A 50 -4.20 2.70 -8.61
N GLY A 51 -5.28 2.99 -7.87
CA GLY A 51 -5.90 2.09 -6.91
C GLY A 51 -6.45 0.84 -7.58
N MET A 52 -7.11 0.98 -8.75
CA MET A 52 -7.63 -0.18 -9.48
C MET A 52 -6.53 -1.13 -9.93
N SER A 53 -5.42 -0.60 -10.46
CA SER A 53 -4.27 -1.41 -10.88
C SER A 53 -3.68 -2.19 -9.70
N THR A 54 -3.53 -1.52 -8.55
CA THR A 54 -2.99 -2.14 -7.32
C THR A 54 -3.91 -3.25 -6.80
N LEU A 55 -5.23 -3.04 -6.87
CA LEU A 55 -6.21 -4.02 -6.41
C LEU A 55 -6.25 -5.27 -7.31
N ILE A 56 -6.18 -5.08 -8.63
CA ILE A 56 -6.11 -6.18 -9.60
C ILE A 56 -4.84 -7.01 -9.40
N ASP A 57 -3.69 -6.36 -9.21
CA ASP A 57 -2.42 -7.04 -8.99
C ASP A 57 -2.40 -7.79 -7.65
N ALA A 58 -3.03 -7.24 -6.61
CA ALA A 58 -3.22 -7.92 -5.34
C ALA A 58 -4.11 -9.18 -5.50
N GLN A 59 -5.24 -9.08 -6.21
CA GLN A 59 -6.12 -10.22 -6.47
C GLN A 59 -5.42 -11.34 -7.25
N LYS A 60 -4.63 -11.00 -8.28
CA LYS A 60 -3.87 -11.98 -9.06
C LYS A 60 -2.91 -12.78 -8.19
N ARG A 61 -2.20 -12.13 -7.26
CA ARG A 61 -1.23 -12.79 -6.37
C ARG A 61 -1.88 -13.63 -5.28
N MET A 62 -2.99 -13.15 -4.73
CA MET A 62 -3.82 -13.95 -3.82
C MET A 62 -4.31 -15.24 -4.50
N ALA A 63 -4.70 -15.15 -5.78
CA ALA A 63 -5.10 -16.32 -6.57
C ALA A 63 -3.96 -17.32 -6.83
N HIS A 64 -2.69 -16.90 -6.73
CA HIS A 64 -1.51 -17.75 -6.87
C HIS A 64 -0.98 -18.27 -5.52
N GLY A 65 -1.68 -18.00 -4.40
CA GLY A 65 -1.27 -18.43 -3.07
C GLY A 65 -0.11 -17.61 -2.46
N GLU A 66 0.27 -16.49 -3.09
CA GLU A 66 1.28 -15.58 -2.56
C GLU A 66 0.64 -14.58 -1.58
N ALA A 67 1.18 -14.46 -0.36
CA ALA A 67 0.75 -13.44 0.59
C ALA A 67 1.16 -12.04 0.08
N PRO A 68 0.22 -11.12 -0.19
CA PRO A 68 0.50 -9.83 -0.84
C PRO A 68 1.01 -8.77 0.15
N ILE A 69 1.92 -9.14 1.06
CA ILE A 69 2.36 -8.26 2.15
C ILE A 69 3.10 -7.02 1.60
N GLU A 70 3.96 -7.19 0.60
CA GLU A 70 4.69 -6.07 -0.02
C GLU A 70 3.77 -5.12 -0.82
N HIS A 71 2.69 -5.63 -1.44
CA HIS A 71 1.78 -4.81 -2.25
C HIS A 71 0.59 -4.24 -1.47
N GLY A 72 0.26 -4.81 -0.32
CA GLY A 72 -0.74 -4.25 0.59
C GLY A 72 -0.38 -2.84 1.06
N LEU A 73 0.91 -2.55 1.26
CA LEU A 73 1.38 -1.23 1.67
C LEU A 73 1.15 -0.16 0.59
N HIS A 74 1.30 -0.53 -0.69
CA HIS A 74 0.95 0.34 -1.82
C HIS A 74 -0.53 0.72 -1.81
N GLY A 75 -1.42 -0.27 -1.61
CA GLY A 75 -2.86 -0.03 -1.50
C GLY A 75 -3.23 0.83 -0.30
N LEU A 76 -2.59 0.59 0.85
CA LEU A 76 -2.78 1.37 2.07
C LEU A 76 -2.36 2.83 1.90
N MET A 77 -1.21 3.07 1.26
CA MET A 77 -0.75 4.42 0.95
C MET A 77 -1.73 5.16 0.03
N ILE A 78 -2.25 4.51 -1.02
CA ILE A 78 -3.27 5.10 -1.90
C ILE A 78 -4.56 5.43 -1.12
N ALA A 79 -4.98 4.56 -0.20
CA ALA A 79 -6.16 4.79 0.63
C ALA A 79 -5.96 5.97 1.60
N PHE A 80 -4.80 6.05 2.26
CA PHE A 80 -4.44 7.19 3.12
C PHE A 80 -4.34 8.51 2.33
N SER A 81 -3.79 8.48 1.10
CA SER A 81 -3.83 9.64 0.21
C SER A 81 -5.27 10.10 0.00
N GLY A 82 -6.19 9.18 -0.31
CA GLY A 82 -7.60 9.51 -0.50
C GLY A 82 -8.27 10.07 0.75
N LEU A 83 -7.94 9.54 1.93
CA LEU A 83 -8.43 10.09 3.19
C LEU A 83 -7.93 11.52 3.43
N LEU A 84 -6.68 11.81 3.11
CA LEU A 84 -6.11 13.17 3.21
C LEU A 84 -6.82 14.15 2.26
N LEU A 85 -7.01 13.77 0.99
CA LEU A 85 -7.69 14.63 0.00
C LEU A 85 -9.19 14.79 0.25
N PHE A 86 -9.80 13.92 1.05
CA PHE A 86 -11.22 14.06 1.41
C PHE A 86 -11.47 15.27 2.31
N THR A 87 -10.49 15.65 3.13
CA THR A 87 -10.52 16.88 3.91
C THR A 87 -9.91 18.00 3.06
N PRO A 88 -10.72 18.80 2.33
CA PRO A 88 -10.19 19.83 1.43
C PRO A 88 -9.38 20.86 2.23
N GLY A 89 -8.07 20.89 1.98
CA GLY A 89 -7.12 21.78 2.63
C GLY A 89 -5.84 21.86 1.82
N PHE A 90 -5.19 23.02 1.76
CA PHE A 90 -4.02 23.19 0.89
C PHE A 90 -2.83 22.34 1.31
N ILE A 91 -2.60 22.19 2.62
CA ILE A 91 -1.47 21.42 3.15
C ILE A 91 -1.78 19.94 3.02
N THR A 92 -2.99 19.55 3.39
CA THR A 92 -3.47 18.16 3.40
C THR A 92 -3.60 17.63 1.97
N ASP A 93 -4.06 18.44 1.02
CA ASP A 93 -4.07 18.12 -0.42
C ASP A 93 -2.63 17.94 -0.92
N SER A 94 -1.71 18.84 -0.55
CA SER A 94 -0.30 18.73 -0.95
C SER A 94 0.35 17.44 -0.42
N MET A 95 0.13 17.11 0.85
CA MET A 95 0.62 15.86 1.44
C MET A 95 -0.01 14.64 0.80
N GLY A 96 -1.31 14.69 0.54
CA GLY A 96 -2.04 13.63 -0.11
C GLY A 96 -1.57 13.37 -1.54
N PHE A 97 -1.36 14.43 -2.33
CA PHE A 97 -0.78 14.36 -3.67
C PHE A 97 0.67 13.84 -3.65
N LEU A 98 1.47 14.30 -2.69
CA LEU A 98 2.85 13.83 -2.53
C LEU A 98 2.89 12.32 -2.27
N LEU A 99 1.98 11.80 -1.44
CA LEU A 99 1.85 10.37 -1.16
C LEU A 99 1.30 9.59 -2.37
N LEU A 100 0.44 10.23 -3.17
CA LEU A 100 -0.11 9.67 -4.40
C LEU A 100 0.92 9.62 -5.55
N PHE A 101 2.00 10.39 -5.44
CA PHE A 101 3.06 10.44 -6.45
C PHE A 101 3.87 9.12 -6.44
N PRO A 102 3.81 8.31 -7.53
CA PRO A 102 4.41 6.97 -7.54
C PRO A 102 5.91 6.88 -7.23
N PRO A 103 6.77 7.83 -7.69
CA PRO A 103 8.19 7.85 -7.33
C PRO A 103 8.41 8.03 -5.83
N PHE A 104 7.64 8.93 -5.22
CA PHE A 104 7.75 9.21 -3.79
C PHE A 104 7.32 7.99 -2.97
N ARG A 105 6.25 7.32 -3.40
CA ARG A 105 5.79 6.08 -2.77
C ARG A 105 6.85 4.99 -2.79
N ARG A 106 7.54 4.78 -3.92
CA ARG A 106 8.63 3.80 -4.03
C ARG A 106 9.83 4.16 -3.15
N LEU A 107 10.13 5.45 -3.00
CA LEU A 107 11.21 5.92 -2.15
C LEU A 107 10.92 5.65 -0.67
N VAL A 108 9.71 5.99 -0.20
CA VAL A 108 9.29 5.74 1.19
C VAL A 108 9.29 4.25 1.51
N ILE A 109 8.79 3.41 0.59
CA ILE A 109 8.79 1.96 0.77
C ILE A 109 10.22 1.39 0.75
N GLY A 110 11.10 1.91 -0.11
CA GLY A 110 12.50 1.50 -0.19
C GLY A 110 13.33 1.91 1.04
N MET A 111 12.95 2.96 1.76
CA MET A 111 13.58 3.38 3.01
C MET A 111 13.13 2.55 4.22
N LEU A 112 11.97 1.90 4.15
CA LEU A 112 11.57 0.97 5.19
C LEU A 112 12.43 -0.29 5.07
N PRO A 113 13.20 -0.66 6.11
CA PRO A 113 13.96 -1.91 6.14
C PRO A 113 12.97 -3.07 6.32
N PHE A 114 12.13 -3.33 5.32
CA PHE A 114 11.48 -4.61 5.20
C PHE A 114 12.61 -5.59 4.95
N GLN A 115 12.94 -6.35 6.01
CA GLN A 115 13.70 -7.58 5.85
C GLN A 115 12.94 -8.37 4.80
N LYS A 116 13.46 -8.38 3.57
CA LYS A 116 13.12 -9.38 2.56
C LYS A 116 13.26 -10.69 3.29
N ILE A 117 12.14 -11.30 3.68
CA ILE A 117 12.14 -12.68 4.12
C ILE A 117 12.54 -13.40 2.84
N ASN A 118 13.84 -13.67 2.71
CA ASN A 118 14.39 -14.42 1.62
C ASN A 118 13.58 -15.70 1.61
N GLN A 119 12.71 -15.81 0.61
CA GLN A 119 12.05 -17.03 0.26
C GLN A 119 13.21 -17.93 -0.19
N THR A 120 13.81 -18.63 0.78
CA THR A 120 14.82 -19.64 0.54
C THR A 120 14.13 -20.67 -0.34
N ASN A 121 14.37 -20.57 -1.63
CA ASN A 121 13.99 -21.56 -2.63
C ASN A 121 14.48 -22.93 -2.14
N PRO A 122 13.62 -23.86 -1.69
CA PRO A 122 14.05 -25.21 -1.35
C PRO A 122 14.22 -26.06 -2.62
N GLY A 123 14.64 -25.43 -3.72
CA GLY A 123 14.61 -25.98 -5.07
C GLY A 123 15.97 -26.42 -5.60
N ASN A 124 16.93 -26.76 -4.72
CA ASN A 124 18.17 -27.39 -5.18
C ASN A 124 18.77 -28.36 -4.17
N ARG A 125 18.00 -29.39 -3.79
CA ARG A 125 18.57 -30.68 -3.35
C ARG A 125 18.84 -31.54 -4.59
N SER A 126 19.78 -31.10 -5.41
CA SER A 126 20.50 -32.02 -6.30
C SER A 126 21.54 -32.73 -5.44
N GLY A 127 21.42 -34.06 -5.33
CA GLY A 127 22.45 -34.92 -4.75
C GLY A 127 22.11 -35.53 -3.38
N SER A 128 21.19 -36.49 -3.35
CA SER A 128 21.46 -37.79 -2.72
C SER A 128 20.35 -38.75 -3.11
N SER A 129 20.68 -39.61 -4.06
CA SER A 129 20.02 -40.90 -4.24
C SER A 129 20.12 -41.69 -2.94
N ASP A 130 19.07 -41.66 -2.13
CA ASP A 130 18.82 -42.74 -1.17
C ASP A 130 17.61 -43.50 -1.70
N ILE A 131 17.89 -44.28 -2.75
CA ILE A 131 16.99 -45.31 -3.26
C ILE A 131 16.97 -46.37 -2.17
N ILE A 132 15.92 -46.36 -1.35
CA ILE A 132 15.61 -47.50 -0.50
C ILE A 132 14.97 -48.53 -1.43
N ASP A 133 15.81 -49.42 -1.96
CA ASP A 133 15.37 -50.65 -2.60
C ASP A 133 14.65 -51.48 -1.54
N ALA A 134 13.32 -51.47 -1.57
CA ALA A 134 12.52 -52.44 -0.86
C ALA A 134 12.64 -53.78 -1.60
N GLU A 135 13.65 -54.57 -1.24
CA GLU A 135 13.71 -55.98 -1.61
C GLU A 135 12.46 -56.67 -1.01
N VAL A 136 11.53 -57.06 -1.88
CA VAL A 136 10.41 -57.91 -1.50
C VAL A 136 10.96 -59.31 -1.34
N ILE A 137 11.27 -59.68 -0.09
CA ILE A 137 11.59 -61.06 0.27
C ILE A 137 10.30 -61.87 0.08
N THR A 138 10.13 -62.46 -1.10
CA THR A 138 9.11 -63.47 -1.35
C THR A 138 9.49 -64.69 -0.52
N HIS A 139 8.81 -64.89 0.61
CA HIS A 139 8.88 -66.13 1.37
C HIS A 139 8.09 -67.20 0.60
N ASP A 140 8.75 -67.84 -0.35
CA ASP A 140 8.24 -69.03 -1.01
C ASP A 140 8.25 -70.18 0.00
N LYS A 141 7.13 -70.39 0.68
CA LYS A 141 6.94 -71.51 1.59
C LYS A 141 6.48 -72.72 0.78
N HIS A 142 7.42 -73.30 0.05
CA HIS A 142 7.33 -74.66 -0.46
C HIS A 142 7.43 -75.63 0.73
N ILE A 143 6.31 -76.11 1.26
CA ILE A 143 6.30 -77.39 1.96
C ILE A 143 5.06 -78.15 1.53
N SER A 144 5.37 -79.30 0.92
CA SER A 144 4.52 -80.35 0.37
C SER A 144 3.50 -80.93 1.35
#